data_AF-A0A2K4X927-F1
#
_entry.id   AF-A0A2K4X927-F1
#
_cell.length_a   1.000
_cell.length_b   1.000
_cell.length_c   1.000
_cell.angle_alpha   90.00
_cell.angle_beta   90.00
_cell.angle_gamma   90.00
#
_symmetry.space_group_name_H-M   'P 1'
#
loop_
_entity.id
_entity.type
_entity.pdbx_description
1 polymer ?
#
loop_
_entity_poly.entity_id
_entity_poly.type
_entity_poly.pdbx_seq_one_letter_code
_entity_poly.pdbx_strand_id
1 'polypeptide(L)'
;MYNFTNTLFRMKILRFSPIVLLVILSNTANAENIKPFTSDGCSAFPDGTTKHKKLWLACCKAHDYAYWQGGTYWQRLEADKALQQCVIEAGETSIANLMLVGVRFGGSPYTPSTFRWGYGWPYPRLYQALTAVEIKQIAALKTVSTQTN
;
A
#
# COMPACT_ATOMS: atom_id res chain seq x y z
N MET A 1 76.06 24.16 15.23
CA MET A 1 75.73 23.16 16.27
C MET A 1 74.42 23.57 16.93
N TYR A 2 73.58 22.59 17.30
CA TYR A 2 72.19 22.64 17.80
C TYR A 2 71.08 22.71 16.73
N ASN A 3 69.97 21.97 16.85
CA ASN A 3 69.73 20.53 17.04
C ASN A 3 68.24 20.35 16.65
N PHE A 4 67.95 19.57 15.61
CA PHE A 4 66.59 19.35 15.12
C PHE A 4 65.91 18.28 16.00
N THR A 5 65.08 18.68 16.95
CA THR A 5 64.32 17.73 17.78
C THR A 5 62.94 17.47 17.15
N ASN A 6 62.81 16.27 16.60
CA ASN A 6 61.56 15.66 16.17
C ASN A 6 60.57 15.61 17.35
N THR A 7 59.56 16.47 17.34
CA THR A 7 58.41 16.32 18.25
C THR A 7 57.41 15.40 17.56
N LEU A 8 57.60 14.08 17.74
CA LEU A 8 56.60 13.07 17.42
C LEU A 8 55.34 13.40 18.22
N PHE A 9 54.30 13.92 17.55
CA PHE A 9 52.98 14.08 18.13
C PHE A 9 52.45 12.69 18.49
N ARG A 10 52.50 12.36 19.78
CA ARG A 10 52.02 11.10 20.34
C ARG A 10 50.49 11.08 20.22
N MET A 11 49.98 10.55 19.11
CA MET A 11 48.55 10.35 18.89
C MET A 11 48.05 9.38 19.97
N LYS A 12 47.41 9.90 21.02
CA LYS A 12 46.78 9.10 22.06
C LYS A 12 45.62 8.35 21.38
N ILE A 13 45.80 7.04 21.18
CA ILE A 13 44.71 6.17 20.74
C ILE A 13 43.66 6.19 21.85
N LEU A 14 42.60 6.97 21.64
CA LEU A 14 41.45 7.01 22.53
C LEU A 14 40.87 5.59 22.53
N ARG A 15 40.89 4.92 23.69
CA ARG A 15 40.26 3.59 23.86
C ARG A 15 38.75 3.77 23.76
N PHE A 16 38.20 3.70 22.55
CA PHE A 16 36.75 3.67 22.35
C PHE A 16 36.21 2.40 23.01
N SER A 17 35.47 2.58 24.11
CA SER A 17 34.83 1.48 24.84
C SER A 17 33.92 0.69 23.88
N PRO A 18 34.01 -0.65 23.82
CA PRO A 18 33.19 -1.47 22.93
C PRO A 18 31.68 -1.34 23.21
N ILE A 19 31.31 -0.77 24.36
CA ILE A 19 29.93 -0.47 24.76
C ILE A 19 29.29 0.60 23.86
N VAL A 20 30.08 1.56 23.33
CA VAL A 20 29.54 2.65 22.50
C VAL A 20 29.13 2.17 21.10
N LEU A 21 29.74 1.08 20.61
CA LEU A 21 29.43 0.51 19.29
C LEU A 21 28.12 -0.31 19.28
N LEU A 22 27.66 -0.81 20.43
CA LEU A 22 26.48 -1.68 20.54
C LEU A 22 25.13 -0.94 20.49
N VAL A 23 25.11 0.38 20.72
CA VAL A 23 23.84 1.15 20.79
C VAL A 23 23.24 1.44 19.40
N ILE A 24 24.04 1.33 18.33
CA ILE A 24 23.66 1.75 16.96
C ILE A 24 22.89 0.65 16.19
N LEU A 25 22.65 -0.54 16.78
CA LEU A 25 21.94 -1.65 16.13
C LEU A 25 20.46 -1.78 16.53
N SER A 26 19.92 -0.79 17.25
CA SER A 26 18.49 -0.74 17.57
C SER A 26 17.70 -0.40 16.30
N ASN A 27 17.34 -1.40 15.50
CA ASN A 27 16.38 -1.27 14.42
C ASN A 27 15.04 -0.83 15.04
N THR A 28 14.70 0.46 14.95
CA THR A 28 13.34 0.91 15.23
C THR A 28 12.43 0.34 14.15
N ALA A 29 11.73 -0.75 14.46
CA ALA A 29 10.65 -1.26 13.63
C ALA A 29 9.51 -0.22 13.64
N ASN A 30 9.54 0.71 12.69
CA ASN A 30 8.43 1.62 12.46
C ASN A 30 7.28 0.79 11.88
N ALA A 31 6.20 0.62 12.64
CA ALA A 31 4.97 0.10 12.11
C ALA A 31 4.42 1.12 11.09
N GLU A 32 4.50 0.79 9.80
CA GLU A 32 3.87 1.60 8.77
C GLU A 32 2.35 1.57 9.01
N ASN A 33 1.78 2.71 9.41
CA ASN A 33 0.36 2.78 9.75
C ASN A 33 -0.48 2.82 8.47
N ILE A 34 -1.23 1.74 8.24
CA ILE A 34 -2.24 1.66 7.19
C ILE A 34 -3.32 2.69 7.49
N LYS A 35 -3.66 3.53 6.51
CA LYS A 35 -4.75 4.51 6.62
C LYS A 35 -6.09 3.79 6.79
N PRO A 36 -7.08 4.39 7.48
CA PRO A 36 -8.44 3.85 7.50
C PRO A 36 -8.97 3.58 6.08
N PHE A 37 -9.80 2.54 5.94
CA PHE A 37 -10.43 2.22 4.66
C PHE A 37 -11.39 3.35 4.24
N THR A 38 -11.30 3.74 2.97
CA THR A 38 -12.19 4.70 2.31
C THR A 38 -12.54 4.15 0.94
N SER A 39 -13.70 4.48 0.39
CA SER A 39 -14.06 4.14 -0.99
C SER A 39 -14.74 5.32 -1.64
N ASP A 40 -14.36 5.63 -2.89
CA ASP A 40 -14.98 6.68 -3.70
C ASP A 40 -15.95 6.12 -4.76
N GLY A 41 -16.23 4.81 -4.71
CA GLY A 41 -17.09 4.13 -5.67
C GLY A 41 -16.28 3.67 -6.87
N CYS A 42 -16.76 3.89 -8.09
CA CYS A 42 -16.03 3.48 -9.27
C CYS A 42 -14.97 4.50 -9.75
N SER A 43 -14.41 5.30 -8.82
CA SER A 43 -13.43 6.39 -9.00
C SER A 43 -13.61 7.24 -10.28
N ALA A 44 -13.04 6.79 -11.41
CA ALA A 44 -13.06 7.47 -12.71
C ALA A 44 -14.10 6.87 -13.69
N PHE A 45 -15.09 6.17 -13.16
CA PHE A 45 -16.15 5.49 -13.91
C PHE A 45 -17.50 5.73 -13.21
N PRO A 46 -18.64 5.81 -13.94
CA PRO A 46 -19.95 5.92 -13.31
C PRO A 46 -20.24 4.72 -12.38
N ASP A 47 -20.98 4.93 -11.29
CA ASP A 47 -21.39 3.86 -10.35
C ASP A 47 -22.52 2.95 -10.88
N GLY A 48 -23.07 3.30 -12.04
CA GLY A 48 -24.20 2.64 -12.66
C GLY A 48 -24.59 3.27 -13.98
N THR A 49 -25.70 2.80 -14.54
CA THR A 49 -26.29 3.39 -15.75
C THR A 49 -27.06 4.66 -15.42
N THR A 50 -27.49 5.40 -16.45
CA THR A 50 -28.36 6.57 -16.27
C THR A 50 -29.69 6.23 -15.58
N LYS A 51 -30.20 5.02 -15.83
CA LYS A 51 -31.43 4.48 -15.21
C LYS A 51 -31.19 3.91 -13.81
N HIS A 52 -30.08 3.19 -13.63
CA HIS A 52 -29.73 2.54 -12.37
C HIS A 52 -28.37 3.06 -11.88
N LYS A 53 -28.38 4.25 -11.27
CA LYS A 53 -27.16 5.03 -10.95
C LYS A 53 -26.15 4.36 -10.00
N LYS A 54 -26.50 3.25 -9.38
CA LYS A 54 -25.65 2.51 -8.43
C LYS A 54 -25.55 1.01 -8.75
N LEU A 55 -25.86 0.63 -10.00
CA LEU A 55 -26.02 -0.76 -10.43
C LEU A 55 -24.83 -1.65 -10.04
N TRP A 56 -23.60 -1.14 -10.11
CA TRP A 56 -22.39 -1.90 -9.80
C TRP A 56 -21.52 -1.22 -8.72
N LEU A 57 -22.07 -0.23 -8.00
CA LEU A 57 -21.37 0.45 -6.90
C LEU A 57 -20.83 -0.53 -5.86
N ALA A 58 -21.60 -1.58 -5.54
CA ALA A 58 -21.17 -2.60 -4.59
C ALA A 58 -19.92 -3.37 -5.09
N CYS A 59 -19.84 -3.64 -6.39
CA CYS A 59 -18.66 -4.28 -7.01
C CYS A 59 -17.43 -3.38 -6.87
N CYS A 60 -17.57 -2.08 -7.16
CA CYS A 60 -16.47 -1.12 -7.03
C CYS A 60 -16.03 -0.95 -5.57
N LYS A 61 -16.94 -0.89 -4.60
CA LYS A 61 -16.59 -0.82 -3.17
C LYS A 61 -15.80 -2.05 -2.69
N ALA A 62 -16.15 -3.24 -3.19
CA ALA A 62 -15.42 -4.47 -2.88
C ALA A 62 -14.02 -4.47 -3.52
N HIS A 63 -13.90 -3.98 -4.75
CA HIS A 63 -12.64 -3.81 -5.46
C HIS A 63 -11.73 -2.77 -4.77
N ASP A 64 -12.29 -1.63 -4.37
CA ASP A 64 -11.61 -0.59 -3.60
C ASP A 64 -11.01 -1.14 -2.31
N TYR A 65 -11.71 -2.04 -1.62
CA TYR A 65 -11.19 -2.67 -0.41
C TYR A 65 -9.95 -3.51 -0.72
N ALA A 66 -9.98 -4.33 -1.77
CA ALA A 66 -8.80 -5.09 -2.19
C ALA A 66 -7.64 -4.18 -2.60
N TYR A 67 -7.95 -3.08 -3.31
CA TYR A 67 -6.97 -2.09 -3.73
C TYR A 67 -6.38 -1.29 -2.57
N TRP A 68 -7.18 -0.95 -1.57
CA TRP A 68 -6.71 -0.31 -0.34
C TRP A 68 -5.70 -1.20 0.38
N GLN A 69 -6.03 -2.49 0.53
CA GLN A 69 -5.16 -3.49 1.17
C GLN A 69 -3.84 -3.67 0.42
N GLY A 70 -3.86 -3.67 -0.91
CA GLY A 70 -2.69 -4.01 -1.71
C GLY A 70 -2.32 -5.50 -1.62
N GLY A 71 -1.09 -5.83 -1.99
CA GLY A 71 -0.65 -7.22 -2.08
C GLY A 71 0.27 -7.48 -3.27
N THR A 72 0.39 -8.75 -3.65
CA THR A 72 1.13 -9.21 -4.82
C THR A 72 0.43 -8.84 -6.13
N TYR A 73 1.18 -8.91 -7.24
CA TYR A 73 0.63 -8.73 -8.59
C TYR A 73 -0.54 -9.69 -8.88
N TRP A 74 -0.44 -10.94 -8.44
CA TRP A 74 -1.46 -11.95 -8.66
C TRP A 74 -2.74 -11.65 -7.88
N GLN A 75 -2.63 -11.14 -6.66
CA GLN A 75 -3.78 -10.69 -5.88
C GLN A 75 -4.49 -9.49 -6.53
N ARG A 76 -3.73 -8.57 -7.16
CA ARG A 76 -4.34 -7.51 -7.96
C ARG A 76 -5.10 -8.06 -9.15
N LEU A 77 -4.49 -8.99 -9.91
CA LEU A 77 -5.16 -9.63 -11.05
C LEU A 77 -6.46 -10.33 -10.63
N GLU A 78 -6.45 -11.00 -9.47
CA GLU A 78 -7.64 -11.64 -8.93
C GLU A 78 -8.72 -10.62 -8.55
N ALA A 79 -8.34 -9.52 -7.86
CA ALA A 79 -9.27 -8.45 -7.54
C ALA A 79 -9.91 -7.84 -8.81
N ASP A 80 -9.12 -7.60 -9.85
CA ASP A 80 -9.59 -7.03 -11.11
C ASP A 80 -10.57 -7.96 -11.84
N LYS A 81 -10.31 -9.27 -11.81
CA LYS A 81 -11.22 -10.30 -12.36
C LYS A 81 -12.49 -10.44 -11.52
N ALA A 82 -12.40 -10.34 -10.20
CA ALA A 82 -13.56 -10.35 -9.31
C ALA A 82 -14.48 -9.16 -9.58
N LEU A 83 -13.93 -7.96 -9.85
CA LEU A 83 -14.70 -6.81 -10.30
C LEU A 83 -15.42 -7.10 -11.62
N GLN A 84 -14.70 -7.61 -12.62
CA GLN A 84 -15.29 -7.98 -13.91
C GLN A 84 -16.46 -8.95 -13.73
N GLN A 85 -16.25 -10.02 -12.96
CA GLN A 85 -17.27 -11.05 -12.73
C GLN A 85 -18.51 -10.48 -12.01
N CYS A 86 -18.32 -9.66 -10.97
CA CYS A 86 -19.41 -9.01 -10.25
C CYS A 86 -20.27 -8.11 -11.17
N VAL A 87 -19.63 -7.39 -12.10
CA VAL A 87 -20.32 -6.51 -13.05
C VAL A 87 -21.03 -7.30 -14.15
N ILE A 88 -20.48 -8.46 -14.56
CA ILE A 88 -21.18 -9.41 -15.44
C ILE A 88 -22.46 -9.92 -14.76
N GLU A 89 -22.38 -10.26 -13.48
CA GLU A 89 -23.53 -10.72 -12.69
C GLU A 89 -24.57 -9.62 -12.48
N ALA A 90 -24.15 -8.35 -12.47
CA ALA A 90 -25.03 -7.19 -12.51
C ALA A 90 -25.69 -6.95 -13.89
N GLY A 91 -25.38 -7.79 -14.90
CA GLY A 91 -25.99 -7.78 -16.22
C GLY A 91 -25.24 -6.98 -17.29
N GLU A 92 -24.02 -6.49 -16.99
CA GLU A 92 -23.34 -5.47 -17.81
C GLU A 92 -21.98 -5.96 -18.34
N THR A 93 -21.97 -7.03 -19.14
CA THR A 93 -20.75 -7.70 -19.64
C THR A 93 -19.79 -6.77 -20.40
N SER A 94 -20.29 -5.90 -21.28
CA SER A 94 -19.43 -4.99 -22.04
C SER A 94 -18.77 -3.95 -21.13
N ILE A 95 -19.49 -3.46 -20.12
CA ILE A 95 -18.95 -2.56 -19.10
C ILE A 95 -17.92 -3.29 -18.24
N ALA A 96 -18.18 -4.53 -17.84
CA ALA A 96 -17.25 -5.34 -17.07
C ALA A 96 -15.90 -5.51 -17.79
N ASN A 97 -15.92 -5.81 -19.10
CA ASN A 97 -14.70 -5.95 -19.90
C ASN A 97 -13.94 -4.62 -20.03
N LEU A 98 -14.66 -3.51 -20.22
CA LEU A 98 -14.07 -2.18 -20.26
C LEU A 98 -13.43 -1.81 -18.91
N MET A 99 -14.12 -2.08 -17.80
CA MET A 99 -13.61 -1.89 -16.45
C MET A 99 -12.34 -2.70 -16.22
N LEU A 100 -12.31 -3.98 -16.60
CA LEU A 100 -11.11 -4.82 -16.48
C LEU A 100 -9.91 -4.14 -17.15
N VAL A 101 -10.05 -3.72 -18.42
CA VAL A 101 -8.98 -3.00 -19.12
C VAL A 101 -8.60 -1.72 -18.34
N GLY A 102 -9.58 -0.92 -17.95
CA GLY A 102 -9.37 0.31 -17.19
C GLY A 102 -8.56 0.10 -15.90
N VAL A 103 -8.96 -0.85 -15.05
CA VAL A 103 -8.28 -1.12 -13.77
C VAL A 103 -6.90 -1.73 -13.95
N ARG A 104 -6.65 -2.52 -15.02
CA ARG A 104 -5.33 -3.07 -15.33
C ARG A 104 -4.31 -1.97 -15.67
N PHE A 105 -4.73 -0.90 -16.34
CA PHE A 105 -3.85 0.24 -16.66
C PHE A 105 -3.86 1.31 -15.56
N GLY A 106 -5.02 1.84 -15.18
CA GLY A 106 -5.16 2.96 -14.26
C GLY A 106 -4.86 2.61 -12.80
N GLY A 107 -5.09 1.35 -12.40
CA GLY A 107 -4.89 0.88 -11.02
C GLY A 107 -3.45 0.55 -10.63
N SER A 108 -2.48 0.96 -11.44
CA SER A 108 -1.06 0.66 -11.25
C SER A 108 -0.51 1.19 -9.92
N PRO A 109 0.30 0.43 -9.16
CA PRO A 109 0.90 0.95 -7.93
C PRO A 109 2.05 1.94 -8.16
N TYR A 110 2.48 2.14 -9.42
CA TYR A 110 3.60 2.99 -9.79
C TYR A 110 3.25 4.47 -9.98
N THR A 111 1.96 4.82 -9.91
CA THR A 111 1.50 6.21 -10.01
C THR A 111 0.83 6.63 -8.69
N PRO A 112 0.95 7.91 -8.29
CA PRO A 112 0.41 8.38 -7.01
C PRO A 112 -1.10 8.68 -7.08
N SER A 113 -1.88 7.87 -7.82
CA SER A 113 -3.34 8.04 -7.85
C SER A 113 -3.96 7.64 -6.50
N THR A 114 -5.16 8.16 -6.24
CA THR A 114 -5.94 7.88 -5.02
C THR A 114 -6.53 6.47 -5.02
N PHE A 115 -6.69 5.87 -6.20
CA PHE A 115 -7.24 4.53 -6.44
C PHE A 115 -6.18 3.53 -6.91
N ARG A 116 -4.89 3.78 -6.67
CA ARG A 116 -3.81 2.85 -7.03
C ARG A 116 -3.87 1.57 -6.20
N TRP A 117 -3.30 0.48 -6.71
CA TRP A 117 -3.03 -0.70 -5.88
C TRP A 117 -2.16 -0.34 -4.66
N GLY A 118 -2.64 -0.70 -3.46
CA GLY A 118 -2.02 -0.34 -2.18
C GLY A 118 -2.26 1.12 -1.76
N TYR A 119 -3.39 1.75 -2.11
CA TYR A 119 -3.61 3.16 -1.74
C TYR A 119 -3.80 3.40 -0.23
N GLY A 120 -4.09 2.36 0.56
CA GLY A 120 -4.13 2.42 2.02
C GLY A 120 -2.79 2.70 2.67
N TRP A 121 -1.70 2.56 1.92
CA TRP A 121 -0.33 2.74 2.37
C TRP A 121 0.23 4.11 1.96
N PRO A 122 1.25 4.63 2.65
CA PRO A 122 2.16 5.61 2.10
C PRO A 122 2.63 5.24 0.68
N TYR A 123 2.75 6.24 -0.20
CA TYR A 123 3.24 6.02 -1.55
C TYR A 123 4.78 6.12 -1.58
N PRO A 124 5.50 5.18 -2.24
CA PRO A 124 4.99 3.99 -2.94
C PRO A 124 4.97 2.73 -2.06
N ARG A 125 3.91 1.93 -2.18
CA ARG A 125 3.84 0.57 -1.60
C ARG A 125 4.27 -0.53 -2.56
N LEU A 126 4.00 -0.35 -3.86
CA LEU A 126 4.29 -1.33 -4.91
C LEU A 126 3.61 -2.69 -4.66
N TYR A 127 4.06 -3.72 -5.38
CA TYR A 127 3.62 -5.09 -5.15
C TYR A 127 4.43 -5.71 -4.02
N GLN A 128 3.74 -6.08 -2.94
CA GLN A 128 4.36 -6.70 -1.77
C GLN A 128 3.34 -7.60 -1.08
N ALA A 129 3.76 -8.82 -0.72
CA ALA A 129 2.93 -9.70 0.08
C ALA A 129 2.70 -9.09 1.47
N LEU A 130 1.48 -9.20 1.98
CA LEU A 130 1.13 -8.74 3.32
C LEU A 130 1.78 -9.64 4.38
N THR A 131 2.39 -9.03 5.39
CA THR A 131 2.90 -9.75 6.56
C THR A 131 1.77 -10.10 7.51
N ALA A 132 2.02 -11.03 8.44
CA ALA A 132 1.05 -11.40 9.46
C ALA A 132 0.61 -10.22 10.35
N VAL A 133 1.49 -9.24 10.59
CA VAL A 133 1.17 -8.03 11.36
C VAL A 133 0.23 -7.12 10.56
N GLU A 134 0.54 -6.91 9.28
CA GLU A 134 -0.26 -6.08 8.39
C GLU A 134 -1.67 -6.66 8.18
N ILE A 135 -1.77 -7.99 8.03
CA ILE A 135 -3.08 -8.69 7.94
C ILE A 135 -3.92 -8.44 9.20
N LYS A 136 -3.32 -8.49 10.40
CA LYS A 136 -4.03 -8.19 11.65
C LYS A 136 -4.49 -6.74 11.71
N GLN A 137 -3.65 -5.79 11.28
CA GLN A 137 -4.01 -4.37 11.24
C GLN A 137 -5.16 -4.10 10.27
N ILE A 138 -5.11 -4.69 9.07
CA ILE A 138 -6.18 -4.63 8.07
C ILE A 138 -7.50 -5.16 8.65
N ALA A 139 -7.46 -6.31 9.34
CA ALA A 139 -8.65 -6.88 9.97
C ALA A 139 -9.26 -5.94 11.04
N ALA A 140 -8.41 -5.31 11.86
CA ALA A 140 -8.86 -4.35 12.87
C ALA A 140 -9.48 -3.08 12.24
N LEU A 141 -8.89 -2.56 11.16
CA LEU A 141 -9.43 -1.39 10.45
C LEU A 141 -10.77 -1.71 9.77
N LYS A 142 -10.93 -2.92 9.23
CA LYS A 142 -12.20 -3.39 8.68
C LYS A 142 -13.31 -3.38 9.74
N THR A 143 -13.04 -3.90 10.94
CA THR A 143 -14.05 -3.95 12.02
C THR A 143 -14.49 -2.56 12.48
N VAL A 144 -13.57 -1.59 12.52
CA VAL A 144 -13.90 -0.20 12.85
C VAL A 144 -14.78 0.41 11.76
N SER A 145 -14.44 0.20 10.48
CA SER A 145 -15.22 0.76 9.36
C SER A 145 -16.66 0.23 9.26
N THR A 146 -16.91 -0.99 9.75
CA THR A 146 -18.27 -1.57 9.80
C THR A 146 -19.12 -1.07 10.96
N GLN A 147 -18.51 -0.45 11.98
CA GLN A 147 -19.21 0.06 13.16
C GLN A 147 -19.57 1.56 13.04
N THR A 148 -18.94 2.27 12.11
CA THR A 148 -19.14 3.71 11.88
C THR A 148 -20.04 4.05 10.70
N ASN A 149 -20.62 3.03 10.03
CA ASN A 149 -21.50 3.19 8.85
C ASN A 149 -22.88 2.59 9.10
#